data_AF-A0A159Z5K0-F1
#
_entry.id   AF-A0A159Z5K0-F1
#
_cell.length_a   1.000
_cell.length_b   1.000
_cell.length_c   1.000
_cell.angle_alpha   90.00
_cell.angle_beta   90.00
_cell.angle_gamma   90.00
#
_symmetry.space_group_name_H-M   'P 1'
#
loop_
_entity.id
_entity.type
_entity.pdbx_description
1 polymer ?
#
loop_
_entity_poly.entity_id
_entity_poly.type
_entity_poly.pdbx_seq_one_letter_code
_entity_poly.pdbx_strand_id
1 'polypeptide(L)' 'MPIINHMKAHLRGADRIFVDETRAPVLDPGRKATKSGFFWAVVSDDRGHGGADPPIVLFHYAPAGAKNIR' A
#
# COMPACT_ATOMS: atom_id res chain seq x y z
N MET A 1 -4.55 0.14 14.44
CA MET A 1 -3.22 -0.14 15.03
C MET A 1 -2.44 1.16 15.12
N PRO A 2 -1.93 1.55 16.31
CA PRO A 2 -1.36 2.89 16.53
C PRO A 2 -0.26 3.29 15.54
N ILE A 3 0.72 2.41 15.28
CA ILE A 3 1.80 2.65 14.31
C ILE A 3 1.27 2.87 12.90
N ILE A 4 0.37 1.99 12.43
CA ILE A 4 -0.23 2.10 11.10
C ILE A 4 -1.00 3.42 10.95
N ASN A 5 -1.72 3.83 12.01
CA ASN A 5 -2.47 5.08 11.98
C ASN A 5 -1.54 6.30 11.90
N HIS A 6 -0.44 6.30 12.66
CA HIS A 6 0.57 7.35 12.60
C HIS A 6 1.24 7.43 11.21
N MET A 7 1.65 6.27 10.67
CA MET A 7 2.20 6.15 9.32
C MET A 7 1.24 6.66 8.24
N LYS A 8 -0.05 6.33 8.34
CA LYS A 8 -1.09 6.86 7.45
C LYS A 8 -1.26 8.36 7.57
N ALA A 9 -1.19 8.91 8.78
CA ALA A 9 -1.28 10.36 8.98
C ALA A 9 -0.09 11.09 8.36
N HIS A 10 1.12 10.53 8.50
CA HIS A 10 2.32 11.07 7.86
C HIS A 10 2.21 11.05 6.33
N LEU A 11 1.83 9.92 5.73
CA LEU A 11 1.61 9.83 4.28
C LEU A 11 0.52 10.78 3.75
N ARG A 12 -0.55 11.02 4.52
CA ARG A 12 -1.61 11.97 4.14
C ARG A 12 -1.14 13.43 4.11
N GLY A 13 -0.10 13.75 4.87
CA GLY A 13 0.49 15.09 4.91
C GLY A 13 1.68 15.29 3.98
N ALA A 14 2.11 14.25 3.25
CA ALA A 14 3.26 14.34 2.36
C ALA A 14 2.96 15.15 1.10
N ASP A 15 3.90 16.00 0.70
CA ASP A 15 3.81 16.81 -0.53
C ASP A 15 3.80 15.94 -1.80
N ARG A 16 4.43 14.76 -1.72
CA ARG A 16 4.53 13.81 -2.82
C ARG A 16 4.38 12.38 -2.34
N ILE A 17 3.57 11.62 -3.08
CA ILE A 17 3.44 10.17 -2.92
C ILE A 17 3.64 9.46 -4.26
N PHE A 18 4.19 8.26 -4.19
CA PHE A 18 4.29 7.31 -5.30
C PHE A 18 3.48 6.07 -4.94
N VAL A 19 2.75 5.53 -5.91
CA VAL A 19 1.92 4.34 -5.70
C VAL A 19 2.23 3.32 -6.79
N ASP A 20 2.50 2.09 -6.36
CA ASP A 20 2.57 0.94 -7.23
C ASP A 20 1.42 -0.02 -6.90
N GLU A 21 0.75 -0.52 -7.94
CA GLU A 21 -0.24 -1.60 -7.85
C GLU A 21 0.31 -2.83 -8.57
N THR A 22 0.67 -3.85 -7.80
CA THR A 22 1.16 -5.13 -8.31
C THR A 22 0.05 -6.18 -8.19
N ARG A 23 -0.36 -6.76 -9.33
CA ARG A 23 -1.30 -7.90 -9.34
C ARG A 23 -0.60 -9.15 -8.81
N ALA A 24 -1.19 -9.80 -7.82
CA ALA A 24 -0.66 -11.00 -7.17
C ALA A 24 -1.60 -12.21 -7.32
N PRO A 25 -1.09 -13.43 -7.58
CA PRO A 25 -1.88 -14.65 -7.47
C PRO A 25 -2.14 -14.97 -6.00
N VAL A 26 -3.40 -15.12 -5.63
CA VAL A 26 -3.85 -15.44 -4.27
C VAL A 26 -4.51 -16.81 -4.27
N LEU A 27 -4.23 -17.64 -3.28
CA LEU A 27 -4.90 -18.94 -3.13
C LEU A 27 -6.41 -18.76 -2.95
N ASP A 28 -7.21 -19.61 -3.60
CA ASP A 28 -8.66 -19.73 -3.36
C ASP A 28 -8.95 -21.10 -2.69
N PRO A 29 -8.80 -21.19 -1.35
CA PRO A 29 -9.02 -22.43 -0.62
C PRO A 29 -10.43 -22.97 -0.87
N GLY A 30 -10.54 -24.25 -1.21
CA GLY A 30 -11.80 -24.90 -1.57
C GLY A 30 -12.06 -25.00 -3.08
N ARG A 31 -11.41 -24.19 -3.92
CA ARG A 31 -11.53 -24.29 -5.39
C ARG A 31 -10.33 -24.92 -6.10
N LYS A 32 -9.27 -25.28 -5.36
CA LYS A 32 -7.97 -25.77 -5.91
C LYS A 32 -7.43 -24.85 -7.03
N ALA A 33 -7.67 -23.55 -6.90
CA ALA A 33 -7.35 -22.55 -7.90
C ALA A 33 -6.69 -21.33 -7.25
N THR A 34 -6.20 -20.41 -8.09
CA THR A 34 -5.79 -19.07 -7.69
C THR A 34 -6.80 -18.04 -8.16
N LYS A 35 -7.03 -17.02 -7.35
CA LYS A 35 -7.74 -15.79 -7.73
C LYS A 35 -6.73 -14.65 -7.86
N SER A 36 -7.09 -13.62 -8.61
CA SER A 36 -6.30 -12.39 -8.58
C SER A 36 -6.47 -11.69 -7.23
N GLY A 37 -5.41 -11.12 -6.71
CA GLY A 37 -5.41 -10.11 -5.68
C GLY A 37 -4.49 -8.97 -6.09
N PHE A 38 -4.40 -7.97 -5.24
CA PHE A 38 -3.60 -6.78 -5.49
C PHE A 38 -2.76 -6.47 -4.26
N PHE A 39 -1.54 -6.04 -4.53
CA PHE A 39 -0.62 -5.50 -3.55
C PHE A 39 -0.33 -4.06 -3.93
N TRP A 40 -0.52 -3.14 -2.99
CA TRP A 40 -0.19 -1.74 -3.16
C TRP A 40 1.01 -1.37 -2.30
N ALA A 41 1.95 -0.65 -2.89
CA ALA A 41 2.98 0.07 -2.17
C ALA A 41 2.67 1.57 -2.27
N VAL A 42 2.45 2.23 -1.14
CA VAL A 42 2.31 3.70 -1.06
C VAL A 42 3.56 4.26 -0.39
N VAL A 43 4.32 5.06 -1.13
CA VAL A 43 5.63 5.56 -0.73
C VAL A 43 5.61 7.08 -0.67
N SER A 44 6.21 7.64 0.38
CA SER A 44 6.74 9.00 0.33
C SER A 44 8.24 8.93 0.60
N ASP A 45 9.04 9.34 -0.37
CA ASP A 45 10.50 9.47 -0.28
C ASP A 45 10.91 10.60 -1.20
N ASP A 46 11.07 11.79 -0.61
CA ASP A 46 11.41 13.01 -1.35
C ASP A 46 12.88 13.40 -1.21
N ARG A 47 13.72 12.52 -0.64
CA ARG A 47 15.15 12.78 -0.44
C ARG A 47 15.88 13.07 -1.75
N GLY A 48 15.44 12.46 -2.85
CA GLY A 48 15.97 12.72 -4.19
C GLY A 48 15.63 14.10 -4.76
N HIS A 49 14.68 14.81 -4.16
CA HIS A 49 14.23 16.15 -4.57
C HIS A 49 14.47 17.21 -3.48
N GLY A 50 15.30 16.92 -2.47
CA GLY A 50 15.64 17.87 -1.41
C GLY A 50 14.68 17.88 -0.22
N GLY A 51 13.72 16.95 -0.14
CA GLY A 51 12.85 16.77 1.02
C GLY A 51 13.61 16.27 2.26
N ALA A 52 13.28 16.82 3.42
CA ALA A 52 13.89 16.48 4.71
C ALA A 52 13.09 15.44 5.51
N ASP A 53 11.87 15.13 5.08
CA ASP A 53 11.01 14.16 5.76
C ASP A 53 11.57 12.73 5.65
N PRO A 54 11.39 11.90 6.69
CA PRO A 54 11.86 10.53 6.66
C PRO A 54 11.10 9.72 5.60
N PRO A 55 11.76 8.81 4.88
CA PRO A 55 11.10 7.96 3.89
C PRO A 55 10.13 6.99 4.58
N ILE A 56 8.95 6.80 3.98
CA ILE A 56 7.92 5.90 4.48
C ILE A 56 7.33 5.06 3.35
N VAL A 57 7.09 3.78 3.63
CA VAL A 57 6.37 2.86 2.74
C VAL A 57 5.27 2.15 3.53
N LEU A 58 4.03 2.22 3.04
CA LEU A 58 2.93 1.39 3.51
C LEU A 58 2.54 0.38 2.45
N PHE A 59 2.53 -0.88 2.84
CA PHE A 59 2.02 -1.97 2.02
C PHE A 59 0.58 -2.28 2.39
N HIS A 60 -0.28 -2.39 1.38
CA HIS A 60 -1.65 -2.85 1.53
C HIS A 60 -1.87 -4.05 0.62
N TYR A 61 -2.49 -5.08 1.15
CA TYR A 61 -2.91 -6.25 0.38
C TYR A 61 -4.43 -6.36 0.44
N ALA A 62 -5.04 -6.59 -0.72
CA ALA A 62 -6.44 -6.99 -0.76
C ALA A 62 -6.68 -8.11 -1.78
N PRO A 63 -7.47 -9.13 -1.42
CA PRO A 63 -7.96 -10.11 -2.39
C PRO A 63 -8.91 -9.42 -3.39
N ALA A 64 -9.03 -9.95 -4.62
CA ALA A 64 -10.00 -9.41 -5.57
C ALA A 64 -11.41 -9.35 -4.98
N GLY A 65 -12.09 -8.22 -5.16
CA GLY A 65 -13.45 -7.98 -4.67
C GLY A 65 -13.53 -7.38 -3.27
N ALA A 66 -12.40 -7.09 -2.60
CA ALA A 66 -12.40 -6.33 -1.36
C ALA A 66 -12.92 -4.89 -1.60
N LYS A 67 -14.21 -4.67 -1.33
CA LYS A 67 -14.79 -3.34 -1.24
C LYS A 67 -14.34 -2.74 0.09
N ASN A 68 -13.42 -1.78 0.07
CA ASN A 68 -13.23 -0.68 1.03
C ASN A 68 -11.75 -0.23 1.02
N ILE A 69 -11.39 0.59 0.04
CA ILE A 69 -10.23 1.48 0.16
C ILE A 69 -10.82 2.89 0.23
N ARG A 70 -11.07 3.37 1.46
CA ARG A 70 -11.40 4.76 1.80
C ARG A 70 -10.33 5.28 2.76
#